data_AF-A0A328LTE9-F1
#
_entry.id   AF-A0A328LTE9-F1
#
_cell.length_a   1.000
_cell.length_b   1.000
_cell.length_c   1.000
_cell.angle_alpha   90.00
_cell.angle_beta   90.00
_cell.angle_gamma   90.00
#
_symmetry.space_group_name_H-M   'P 1'
#
loop_
_entity.id
_entity.type
_entity.pdbx_description
1 polymer ?
#
loop_
_entity_poly.entity_id
_entity_poly.type
_entity_poly.pdbx_seq_one_letter_code
_entity_poly.pdbx_strand_id
1 'polypeptide(L)'
;MKLLLIVVAVRLLWFISFLHIYWAFGGRWGSAAVIPVKEGEHKPAFTPRIWGTLFVAILILLASVIIVVQVGYLQGFEANSLSKIGSIVCALVFIIRAIGDFKFVGFFKKIKHSQFARYDTWFYSPLCLFFGFVYIMLLF
;
A
#
# COMPACT_ATOMS: atom_id res chain seq x y z
N MET A 1 -12.06 9.21 -17.85
CA MET A 1 -10.73 8.71 -17.44
C MET A 1 -10.54 8.71 -15.92
N LYS A 2 -10.86 9.78 -15.18
CA LYS A 2 -10.73 9.84 -13.71
C LYS A 2 -11.43 8.69 -12.97
N LEU A 3 -12.67 8.37 -13.34
CA LEU A 3 -13.44 7.27 -12.73
C LEU A 3 -12.76 5.90 -12.87
N LEU A 4 -12.15 5.62 -14.03
CA LEU A 4 -11.46 4.35 -14.27
C LEU A 4 -10.27 4.19 -13.30
N LEU A 5 -9.47 5.25 -13.11
CA LEU A 5 -8.34 5.25 -12.19
C LEU A 5 -8.77 5.00 -10.74
N ILE A 6 -9.87 5.63 -10.33
CA ILE A 6 -10.47 5.46 -8.99
C ILE A 6 -10.91 4.01 -8.79
N VAL A 7 -11.67 3.45 -9.73
CA VAL A 7 -12.17 2.06 -9.65
C VAL A 7 -11.01 1.08 -9.59
N VAL A 8 -9.98 1.28 -10.41
CA VAL A 8 -8.76 0.45 -10.40
C VAL A 8 -8.05 0.57 -9.05
N ALA A 9 -7.86 1.78 -8.53
CA ALA A 9 -7.19 2.00 -7.25
C ALA A 9 -7.92 1.32 -6.09
N VAL A 10 -9.24 1.50 -5.98
CA VAL A 10 -10.07 0.87 -4.93
C VAL A 10 -9.98 -0.66 -5.00
N ARG A 11 -10.12 -1.24 -6.20
CA ARG A 11 -10.02 -2.70 -6.38
C ARG A 11 -8.66 -3.25 -5.97
N LEU A 12 -7.58 -2.56 -6.34
CA LEU A 12 -6.23 -2.95 -5.94
C LEU A 12 -6.02 -2.86 -4.43
N LEU A 13 -6.49 -1.77 -3.79
CA LEU A 13 -6.40 -1.63 -2.32
C LEU A 13 -7.17 -2.73 -1.60
N TRP A 14 -8.38 -3.07 -2.06
CA TRP A 14 -9.14 -4.20 -1.50
C TRP A 14 -8.42 -5.52 -1.66
N PHE A 15 -7.90 -5.80 -2.86
CA PHE A 15 -7.14 -7.02 -3.12
C PHE A 15 -5.93 -7.12 -2.18
N ILE A 16 -5.17 -6.04 -2.02
CA ILE A 16 -4.00 -6.00 -1.13
C ILE A 16 -4.43 -6.17 0.35
N SER A 17 -5.53 -5.54 0.78
CA SER A 17 -6.06 -5.68 2.13
C SER A 17 -6.45 -7.13 2.44
N PHE A 18 -7.20 -7.79 1.54
CA PHE A 18 -7.55 -9.21 1.70
C PHE A 18 -6.33 -10.13 1.70
N LEU A 19 -5.30 -9.81 0.91
CA LEU A 19 -4.05 -10.56 0.92
C LEU A 19 -3.33 -10.47 2.28
N HIS A 20 -3.36 -9.31 2.93
CA HIS A 20 -2.83 -9.14 4.29
C HIS A 20 -3.65 -9.94 5.32
N ILE A 21 -4.97 -9.95 5.21
CA ILE A 21 -5.84 -10.77 6.06
C ILE A 21 -5.50 -12.27 5.87
N TYR A 22 -5.37 -12.73 4.63
CA TYR A 22 -4.98 -14.09 4.31
C TYR A 22 -3.63 -14.48 4.94
N TRP A 23 -2.62 -13.61 4.85
CA TRP A 23 -1.33 -13.84 5.50
C TRP A 23 -1.41 -13.82 7.03
N ALA A 24 -2.27 -12.98 7.62
CA ALA A 24 -2.48 -12.95 9.06
C ALA A 24 -3.03 -14.29 9.60
N PHE A 25 -3.83 -15.01 8.81
CA PHE A 25 -4.36 -16.34 9.15
C PHE A 25 -3.44 -17.50 8.71
N GLY A 26 -2.17 -17.23 8.38
CA GLY A 26 -1.18 -18.28 8.07
C GLY A 26 -1.06 -18.65 6.60
N GLY A 27 -1.65 -17.84 5.70
CA GLY A 27 -1.48 -17.97 4.26
C GLY A 27 -0.02 -17.91 3.82
N ARG A 28 0.39 -18.79 2.90
CA ARG A 28 1.80 -18.89 2.43
C ARG A 28 2.01 -18.40 1.00
N TRP A 29 0.93 -18.15 0.26
CA TRP A 29 1.03 -17.70 -1.12
C TRP A 29 1.68 -16.31 -1.22
N GLY A 30 2.78 -16.20 -1.96
CA GLY A 30 3.48 -14.93 -2.17
C GLY A 30 4.22 -14.35 -0.95
N SER A 31 4.14 -14.98 0.23
CA SER A 31 4.72 -14.45 1.48
C SER A 31 6.25 -14.32 1.41
N ALA A 32 6.93 -15.22 0.70
CA ALA A 32 8.37 -15.17 0.46
C ALA A 32 8.82 -13.99 -0.43
N ALA A 33 7.91 -13.40 -1.22
CA ALA A 33 8.19 -12.29 -2.12
C ALA A 33 7.87 -10.91 -1.52
N VAL A 34 7.31 -10.86 -0.30
CA VAL A 34 6.89 -9.63 0.39
C VAL A 34 7.67 -9.34 1.66
N ILE A 35 8.54 -10.25 2.09
CA ILE A 35 9.39 -10.08 3.28
C ILE A 35 10.84 -9.85 2.81
N PRO A 36 11.48 -8.73 3.21
CA PRO A 36 12.89 -8.50 2.90
C PRO A 36 13.78 -9.53 3.60
N VAL A 37 14.87 -9.89 2.94
CA VAL A 37 15.88 -10.85 3.42
C VAL A 37 17.16 -10.08 3.79
N LYS A 38 17.84 -10.49 4.86
CA LYS A 38 19.12 -9.87 5.26
C LYS A 38 20.24 -10.26 4.30
N GLU A 39 21.20 -9.34 4.13
CA GLU A 39 22.38 -9.56 3.30
C GLU A 39 23.23 -10.70 3.86
N GLY A 40 23.53 -11.71 3.02
CA GLY A 40 24.34 -12.87 3.39
C GLY A 40 23.61 -14.02 4.10
N GLU A 41 22.32 -13.91 4.40
CA GLU A 41 21.55 -14.99 5.05
C GLU A 41 20.22 -15.26 4.33
N HIS A 42 19.78 -16.52 4.26
CA HIS A 42 18.43 -16.87 3.80
C HIS A 42 17.32 -16.54 4.83
N LYS A 43 17.63 -15.77 5.88
CA LYS A 43 16.70 -15.47 6.98
C LYS A 43 15.91 -14.17 6.72
N PRO A 44 14.59 -14.17 6.98
CA PRO A 44 13.77 -12.97 6.84
C PRO A 44 14.26 -11.88 7.80
N ALA A 45 14.26 -10.63 7.34
CA ALA A 45 14.74 -9.49 8.12
C ALA A 45 13.86 -9.22 9.36
N PHE A 46 12.59 -9.57 9.29
CA PHE A 46 11.65 -9.59 10.40
C PHE A 46 10.58 -10.67 10.18
N THR A 47 9.94 -11.13 11.26
CA THR A 47 8.77 -12.01 11.18
C THR A 47 7.50 -11.17 11.38
N PRO A 48 6.59 -11.11 10.39
CA PRO A 48 5.35 -10.38 10.54
C PRO A 48 4.49 -11.01 11.65
N ARG A 49 4.13 -10.23 12.67
CA ARG A 49 3.18 -10.65 13.70
C ARG A 49 1.77 -10.50 13.17
N ILE A 50 0.90 -11.46 13.45
CA ILE A 50 -0.53 -11.49 13.04
C ILE A 50 -1.20 -10.13 13.24
N TRP A 51 -1.07 -9.55 14.44
CA TRP A 51 -1.66 -8.26 14.78
C TRP A 51 -1.12 -7.10 13.94
N GLY A 52 0.17 -7.11 13.60
CA GLY A 52 0.78 -6.10 12.74
C GLY A 52 0.24 -6.20 11.31
N THR A 53 0.11 -7.41 10.78
CA THR A 53 -0.41 -7.65 9.43
C THR A 53 -1.90 -7.27 9.32
N LEU A 54 -2.71 -7.59 10.34
CA LEU A 54 -4.12 -7.16 10.41
C LEU A 54 -4.26 -5.64 10.51
N PHE A 55 -3.41 -5.00 11.31
CA PHE A 55 -3.40 -3.54 11.43
C PHE A 55 -3.14 -2.88 10.08
N VAL A 56 -2.15 -3.36 9.32
CA VAL A 56 -1.89 -2.89 7.95
C VAL A 56 -3.08 -3.14 7.04
N ALA A 57 -3.73 -4.31 7.11
CA ALA A 57 -4.92 -4.60 6.31
C ALA A 57 -6.06 -3.59 6.56
N ILE A 58 -6.29 -3.23 7.82
CA ILE A 58 -7.29 -2.23 8.23
C ILE A 58 -6.92 -0.85 7.68
N LEU A 59 -5.66 -0.42 7.80
CA LEU A 59 -5.20 0.86 7.25
C LEU A 59 -5.41 0.95 5.73
N ILE A 60 -5.11 -0.12 5.00
CA ILE A 60 -5.31 -0.17 3.54
C ILE A 60 -6.80 -0.13 3.19
N LEU A 61 -7.64 -0.81 3.98
CA LEU A 61 -9.09 -0.78 3.79
C LEU A 61 -9.64 0.63 4.05
N LEU A 62 -9.23 1.28 5.13
CA LEU A 62 -9.60 2.67 5.45
C LEU A 62 -9.16 3.63 4.33
N ALA A 63 -7.96 3.45 3.81
CA ALA A 63 -7.47 4.23 2.66
C ALA A 63 -8.45 4.09 1.47
N SER A 64 -8.89 2.87 1.13
CA SER A 64 -9.86 2.67 0.06
C SER A 64 -11.20 3.38 0.30
N VAL A 65 -11.68 3.40 1.56
CA VAL A 65 -12.93 4.08 1.94
C VAL A 65 -12.79 5.59 1.76
N ILE A 66 -11.64 6.18 2.13
CA ILE A 66 -11.38 7.61 1.94
C ILE A 66 -11.52 8.00 0.46
N ILE A 67 -11.04 7.17 -0.47
CA ILE A 67 -11.22 7.42 -1.91
C ILE A 67 -12.71 7.46 -2.26
N VAL A 68 -13.49 6.48 -1.81
CA VAL A 68 -14.92 6.41 -2.15
C VAL A 68 -15.71 7.60 -1.58
N VAL A 69 -15.42 8.00 -0.35
CA VAL A 69 -16.04 9.18 0.30
C VAL A 69 -15.66 10.46 -0.43
N GLN A 70 -14.38 10.62 -0.79
CA GLN A 70 -13.89 11.84 -1.46
C GLN A 70 -14.49 12.04 -2.85
N VAL A 71 -14.89 10.96 -3.53
CA VAL A 71 -15.54 11.04 -4.85
C VAL A 71 -17.06 11.30 -4.73
N GLY A 72 -17.65 11.16 -3.54
CA GLY A 72 -19.05 11.48 -3.30
C GLY A 72 -20.05 10.48 -3.89
N TYR A 73 -19.62 9.26 -4.23
CA TYR A 73 -20.51 8.21 -4.77
C TYR A 73 -21.41 7.56 -3.71
N LEU A 74 -21.14 7.75 -2.42
CA LEU A 74 -21.96 7.24 -1.32
C LEU A 74 -22.96 8.31 -0.89
N GLN A 75 -24.24 8.07 -1.16
CA GLN A 75 -25.33 8.91 -0.65
C GLN A 75 -25.25 8.96 0.89
N GLY A 76 -25.08 10.16 1.44
CA GLY A 76 -24.94 10.40 2.89
C GLY A 76 -23.50 10.58 3.41
N PHE A 77 -22.47 10.33 2.59
CA PHE A 77 -21.07 10.61 2.93
C PHE A 77 -20.47 11.60 1.94
N GLU A 78 -20.67 12.88 2.21
CA GLU A 78 -20.08 13.94 1.40
C GLU A 78 -18.60 14.15 1.73
N ALA A 79 -17.85 14.58 0.70
CA ALA A 79 -16.47 14.99 0.87
C ALA A 79 -16.41 16.15 1.88
N ASN A 80 -15.64 15.97 2.95
CA ASN A 80 -15.50 16.93 4.03
C ASN A 80 -14.03 17.22 4.31
N SER A 81 -13.75 18.13 5.23
CA SER A 81 -12.37 18.46 5.61
C SER A 81 -11.60 17.22 6.11
N LEU A 82 -12.28 16.26 6.74
CA LEU A 82 -11.67 15.04 7.24
C LEU A 82 -11.26 14.09 6.10
N SER A 83 -12.09 13.88 5.08
CA SER A 83 -11.74 13.05 3.91
C SER A 83 -10.63 13.70 3.09
N LYS A 84 -10.60 15.04 3.03
CA LYS A 84 -9.51 15.80 2.40
C LYS A 84 -8.19 15.63 3.15
N ILE A 85 -8.19 15.79 4.47
CA ILE A 85 -7.00 15.56 5.31
C ILE A 85 -6.54 14.10 5.19
N GLY A 86 -7.48 13.14 5.25
CA GLY A 86 -7.21 11.72 5.07
C GLY A 86 -6.55 11.44 3.71
N SER A 87 -7.03 12.07 2.64
CA SER A 87 -6.43 11.94 1.30
C SER A 87 -5.01 12.49 1.24
N ILE A 88 -4.73 13.63 1.88
CA ILE A 88 -3.37 14.19 1.99
C ILE A 88 -2.46 13.22 2.75
N VAL A 89 -2.91 12.71 3.90
CA VAL A 89 -2.13 11.76 4.70
C VAL A 89 -1.84 10.49 3.90
N CYS A 90 -2.84 9.92 3.22
CA CYS A 90 -2.66 8.74 2.38
C CYS A 90 -1.68 9.01 1.23
N ALA A 91 -1.80 10.15 0.54
CA ALA A 91 -0.87 10.53 -0.51
C ALA A 91 0.57 10.55 0.00
N LEU A 92 0.81 11.20 1.15
CA LEU A 92 2.13 11.28 1.76
C LEU A 92 2.66 9.91 2.16
N VAL A 93 1.86 9.09 2.83
CA VAL A 93 2.27 7.74 3.25
C VAL A 93 2.68 6.88 2.06
N PHE A 94 1.89 6.87 0.98
CA PHE A 94 2.22 6.10 -0.21
C PHE A 94 3.46 6.62 -0.95
N ILE A 95 3.63 7.94 -1.06
CA ILE A 95 4.83 8.54 -1.68
C ILE A 95 6.08 8.27 -0.84
N ILE A 96 6.01 8.46 0.48
CA ILE A 96 7.11 8.15 1.39
C ILE A 96 7.47 6.67 1.29
N ARG A 97 6.49 5.77 1.19
CA ARG A 97 6.75 4.33 0.99
C ARG A 97 7.39 4.01 -0.37
N ALA A 98 7.07 4.77 -1.42
CA ALA A 98 7.74 4.63 -2.71
C ALA A 98 9.19 5.11 -2.67
N ILE A 99 9.49 6.17 -1.92
CA ILE A 99 10.86 6.62 -1.65
C ILE A 99 11.60 5.55 -0.83
N GLY A 100 10.95 5.07 0.24
CA GLY A 100 11.38 3.99 1.11
C GLY A 100 12.39 4.41 2.18
N ASP A 101 13.17 3.44 2.66
CA ASP A 101 14.08 3.60 3.81
C ASP A 101 15.56 3.73 3.40
N PHE A 102 15.84 3.86 2.09
CA PHE A 102 17.18 3.87 1.50
C PHE A 102 18.03 2.62 1.83
N LYS A 103 17.43 1.56 2.36
CA LYS A 103 18.12 0.33 2.75
C LYS A 103 17.48 -0.89 2.11
N PHE A 104 16.26 -1.26 2.51
CA PHE A 104 15.56 -2.46 2.04
C PHE A 104 14.37 -2.17 1.13
N VAL A 105 13.78 -0.97 1.23
CA VAL A 105 12.46 -0.63 0.71
C VAL A 105 12.54 0.63 -0.16
N GLY A 106 11.71 0.70 -1.20
CA GLY A 106 11.53 1.86 -2.06
C GLY A 106 12.48 1.89 -3.25
N PHE A 107 12.35 2.92 -4.10
CA PHE A 107 13.19 3.07 -5.30
C PHE A 107 14.67 3.26 -4.96
N PHE A 108 14.96 3.89 -3.83
CA PHE A 108 16.32 4.24 -3.41
C PHE A 108 16.98 3.18 -2.51
N LYS A 109 16.44 1.97 -2.43
CA LYS A 109 17.02 0.87 -1.65
C LYS A 109 18.43 0.47 -2.13
N LYS A 110 19.29 0.16 -1.17
CA LYS A 110 20.67 -0.33 -1.40
C LYS A 110 20.71 -1.84 -1.60
N ILE A 111 19.93 -2.58 -0.81
CA ILE A 111 19.89 -4.05 -0.85
C ILE A 111 18.96 -4.51 -1.98
N LYS A 112 19.54 -5.07 -3.05
CA LYS A 112 18.82 -5.43 -4.30
C LYS A 112 18.84 -6.91 -4.66
N HIS A 113 19.57 -7.73 -3.92
CA HIS A 113 19.78 -9.15 -4.24
C HIS A 113 18.57 -10.04 -3.90
N SER A 114 17.61 -9.56 -3.11
CA SER A 114 16.43 -10.35 -2.70
C SER A 114 15.30 -10.31 -3.73
N GLN A 115 14.48 -11.36 -3.78
CA GLN A 115 13.26 -11.40 -4.58
C GLN A 115 12.32 -10.23 -4.24
N PHE A 116 12.20 -9.92 -2.94
CA PHE A 116 11.45 -8.76 -2.46
C PHE A 116 11.95 -7.46 -3.11
N ALA A 117 13.25 -7.21 -3.12
CA ALA A 117 13.79 -5.98 -3.68
C ALA A 117 13.50 -5.85 -5.18
N ARG A 118 13.52 -6.97 -5.93
CA ARG A 118 13.16 -6.96 -7.34
C ARG A 118 11.68 -6.59 -7.54
N TYR A 119 10.77 -7.25 -6.83
CA TYR A 119 9.33 -6.93 -6.91
C TYR A 119 9.02 -5.53 -6.38
N ASP A 120 9.75 -5.05 -5.38
CA ASP A 120 9.55 -3.72 -4.84
C ASP A 120 9.91 -2.61 -5.83
N THR A 121 10.93 -2.81 -6.69
CA THR A 121 11.26 -1.86 -7.77
C THR A 121 10.25 -1.91 -8.92
N TRP A 122 9.85 -3.11 -9.34
CA TRP A 122 9.04 -3.29 -10.55
C TRP A 122 7.54 -3.17 -10.32
N PHE A 123 7.05 -3.50 -9.13
CA PHE A 123 5.62 -3.56 -8.83
C PHE A 123 5.25 -2.73 -7.60
N TYR A 124 5.85 -2.98 -6.43
CA TYR A 124 5.31 -2.40 -5.19
C TYR A 124 5.50 -0.89 -5.08
N SER A 125 6.71 -0.36 -5.37
CA SER A 125 6.96 1.08 -5.33
C SER A 125 6.21 1.85 -6.43
N PRO A 126 6.15 1.35 -7.69
CA PRO A 126 5.29 1.94 -8.72
C PRO A 126 3.80 1.96 -8.33
N LEU A 127 3.28 0.89 -7.72
CA LEU A 127 1.91 0.87 -7.21
C LEU A 127 1.68 1.90 -6.11
N CYS A 128 2.64 2.08 -5.20
CA CYS A 128 2.56 3.12 -4.19
C CYS A 128 2.53 4.52 -4.81
N LEU A 129 3.38 4.81 -5.81
CA LEU A 129 3.31 6.09 -6.54
C LEU A 129 1.96 6.27 -7.24
N PHE A 130 1.43 5.21 -7.85
CA PHE A 130 0.11 5.25 -8.48
C PHE A 130 -0.99 5.62 -7.46
N PHE A 131 -1.01 5.00 -6.29
CA PHE A 131 -1.96 5.38 -5.23
C PHE A 131 -1.77 6.81 -4.76
N GLY A 132 -0.53 7.24 -4.53
CA GLY A 132 -0.21 8.62 -4.14
C GLY A 132 -0.71 9.64 -5.18
N PHE A 133 -0.52 9.36 -6.47
CA PHE A 133 -1.03 10.17 -7.56
C PHE A 133 -2.57 10.22 -7.57
N VAL A 134 -3.24 9.09 -7.37
CA VAL A 134 -4.71 9.05 -7.29
C VAL A 134 -5.22 9.92 -6.14
N TYR A 135 -4.62 9.83 -4.94
CA TYR A 135 -5.02 10.70 -3.83
C TYR A 135 -4.79 12.19 -4.10
N ILE A 136 -3.65 12.55 -4.71
CA ILE A 136 -3.39 13.94 -5.12
C ILE A 136 -4.45 14.41 -6.11
N MET A 137 -4.78 13.60 -7.10
CA MET A 137 -5.82 13.92 -8.09
C MET A 137 -7.20 14.13 -7.45
N LEU A 138 -7.51 13.45 -6.33
CA LEU A 138 -8.77 13.63 -5.60
C LEU A 138 -8.85 14.94 -4.80
N LEU A 139 -7.74 15.64 -4.60
CA LEU A 139 -7.68 16.91 -3.90
C LEU A 139 -7.97 18.12 -4.81
N PHE A 140 -7.93 17.93 -6.13
CA PHE A 140 -8.05 18.95 -7.17
C PHE A 140 -9.20 18.64 -8.15
#